data_AF-A0A6N4X5K5-F1
#
_entry.id   AF-A0A6N4X5K5-F1
#
_cell.length_a   1.000
_cell.length_b   1.000
_cell.length_c   1.000
_cell.angle_alpha   90.00
_cell.angle_beta   90.00
_cell.angle_gamma   90.00
#
_symmetry.space_group_name_H-M   'P 1'
#
loop_
_entity.id
_entity.type
_entity.pdbx_description
1 polymer ?
#
loop_
_entity_poly.entity_id
_entity_poly.type
_entity_poly.pdbx_seq_one_letter_code
_entity_poly.pdbx_strand_id
1 'polypeptide(L)'
;MSSILAGVFQHHSDYKKLEADLENSGFGNSDYIVYLNDPIHNSSYMASVVVKDLSEIDKAKNVFNQNAVFKTYIFENMSIDQADYAHLKSYINARNKAEIHDSPDVKIKTSNTGMDSEVKF
;
A
#
# COMPACT_ATOMS: atom_id res chain seq x y z
N MET A 1 13.04 -11.62 10.82
CA MET A 1 11.59 -11.80 10.60
C MET A 1 11.32 -11.33 9.19
N SER A 2 10.58 -12.09 8.39
CA SER A 2 10.30 -11.74 7.00
C SER A 2 9.07 -10.85 6.92
N SER A 3 9.13 -9.85 6.05
CA SER A 3 8.01 -8.98 5.72
C SER A 3 7.75 -9.07 4.22
N ILE A 4 6.50 -8.83 3.81
CA ILE A 4 6.12 -8.74 2.40
C ILE A 4 5.82 -7.29 2.07
N LEU A 5 6.51 -6.75 1.07
CA LEU A 5 6.15 -5.49 0.44
C LEU A 5 5.32 -5.78 -0.80
N ALA A 6 4.07 -5.35 -0.81
CA ALA A 6 3.18 -5.49 -1.94
C ALA A 6 2.92 -4.14 -2.62
N GLY A 7 3.12 -4.05 -3.92
CA GLY A 7 2.86 -2.87 -4.75
C GLY A 7 1.72 -3.13 -5.73
N VAL A 8 0.79 -2.19 -5.84
CA VAL A 8 -0.26 -2.19 -6.86
C VAL A 8 0.15 -1.23 -7.97
N PHE A 9 0.16 -1.70 -9.21
CA PHE A 9 0.61 -0.94 -10.39
C PHE A 9 -0.54 -0.67 -11.37
N GLN A 10 -0.40 0.40 -12.15
CA GLN A 10 -1.39 0.79 -13.16
C GLN A 10 -1.13 0.13 -14.52
N HIS A 11 -2.14 0.17 -15.39
CA HIS A 11 -2.19 -0.40 -16.75
C HIS A 11 -0.98 -0.13 -17.66
N HIS A 12 -0.28 0.97 -17.43
CA HIS A 12 0.80 1.41 -18.33
C HIS A 12 2.21 1.02 -17.84
N SER A 13 2.31 0.29 -16.73
CA SER A 13 3.61 -0.16 -16.22
C SER A 13 4.00 -1.51 -16.82
N ASP A 14 5.18 -1.57 -17.44
CA ASP A 14 5.75 -2.81 -17.94
C ASP A 14 6.18 -3.72 -16.78
N TYR A 15 5.41 -4.76 -16.48
CA TYR A 15 5.77 -5.75 -15.45
C TYR A 15 7.14 -6.38 -15.72
N LYS A 16 7.52 -6.58 -16.98
CA LYS A 16 8.85 -7.08 -17.38
C LYS A 16 9.98 -6.16 -16.93
N LYS A 17 9.74 -4.85 -16.96
CA LYS A 17 10.71 -3.86 -16.51
C LYS A 17 10.86 -3.93 -14.99
N LEU A 18 9.74 -4.08 -14.28
CA LEU A 18 9.74 -4.28 -12.84
C LEU A 18 10.54 -5.54 -12.43
N GLU A 19 10.33 -6.66 -13.13
CA GLU A 19 11.08 -7.90 -12.89
C GLU A 19 12.59 -7.69 -13.08
N ALA A 20 12.98 -7.06 -14.19
CA ALA A 20 14.38 -6.77 -14.48
C ALA A 20 15.02 -5.83 -13.43
N ASP A 21 14.28 -4.84 -12.92
CA ASP A 21 14.76 -3.92 -11.88
C ASP A 21 14.87 -4.60 -10.50
N LEU A 22 13.93 -5.50 -10.18
CA LEU A 22 13.98 -6.33 -8.98
C LEU A 22 15.18 -7.28 -9.01
N GLU A 23 15.41 -7.96 -10.14
CA GLU A 23 16.57 -8.84 -10.32
C GLU A 23 17.89 -8.06 -10.27
N ASN A 24 17.97 -6.87 -10.89
CA ASN A 24 19.14 -5.98 -10.79
C ASN A 24 19.39 -5.50 -9.35
N SER A 25 18.33 -5.31 -8.56
CA SER A 25 18.42 -4.91 -7.16
C SER A 25 18.88 -6.05 -6.22
N GLY A 26 18.89 -7.29 -6.74
CA GLY A 26 19.32 -8.49 -6.03
C GLY A 26 18.18 -9.37 -5.50
N PHE A 27 16.93 -9.12 -5.91
CA PHE A 27 15.79 -9.98 -5.55
C PHE A 27 15.70 -11.14 -6.54
N GLY A 28 15.82 -12.37 -6.03
CA GLY A 28 15.66 -13.57 -6.84
C GLY A 28 14.20 -13.80 -7.22
N ASN A 29 13.96 -14.56 -8.30
CA ASN A 29 12.63 -14.94 -8.78
C ASN A 29 11.78 -15.68 -7.71
N SER A 30 12.42 -16.25 -6.69
CA SER A 30 11.75 -16.90 -5.55
C SER A 30 11.35 -15.95 -4.42
N ASP A 31 11.90 -14.73 -4.41
CA ASP A 31 11.65 -13.71 -3.39
C ASP A 31 10.58 -12.71 -3.85
N TYR A 32 10.08 -12.79 -5.09
CA TYR A 32 8.96 -11.95 -5.55
C TYR A 32 7.93 -12.76 -6.35
N ILE A 33 6.67 -12.30 -6.33
CA ILE A 33 5.59 -12.83 -7.15
C ILE A 33 4.86 -11.66 -7.80
N VAL A 34 4.70 -11.74 -9.12
CA VAL A 34 3.89 -10.79 -9.89
C VAL A 34 2.54 -11.44 -10.23
N TYR A 35 1.48 -10.84 -9.72
CA TYR A 35 0.11 -11.21 -9.97
C TYR A 35 -0.46 -10.36 -11.11
N LEU A 36 -0.60 -10.99 -12.27
CA LEU A 36 -1.31 -10.44 -13.41
C LEU A 36 -2.80 -10.74 -13.24
N ASN A 37 -3.63 -9.71 -13.11
CA ASN A 37 -5.07 -9.87 -12.98
C ASN A 37 -5.73 -9.58 -14.33
N ASP A 38 -6.12 -10.61 -15.08
CA ASP A 38 -6.80 -10.46 -16.37
C ASP A 38 -8.18 -11.10 -16.37
N PRO A 39 -9.23 -10.33 -16.67
CA PRO A 39 -10.30 -10.90 -17.47
C PRO A 39 -10.89 -9.89 -18.48
N ILE A 40 -10.13 -9.44 -19.48
CA ILE A 40 -10.62 -8.80 -20.74
C ILE A 40 -10.41 -7.27 -20.88
N HIS A 41 -10.46 -6.38 -19.87
CA HIS A 41 -10.26 -4.92 -20.11
C HIS A 41 -9.75 -4.03 -18.94
N ASN A 42 -9.12 -4.57 -17.87
CA ASN A 42 -8.62 -3.72 -16.76
C ASN A 42 -7.24 -4.19 -16.26
N SER A 43 -6.18 -3.83 -16.99
CA SER A 43 -4.81 -4.38 -16.82
C SER A 43 -3.99 -3.77 -15.66
N SER A 44 -4.56 -3.65 -14.47
CA SER A 44 -3.75 -3.38 -13.28
C SER A 44 -3.13 -4.69 -12.77
N TYR A 45 -1.83 -4.69 -12.48
CA TYR A 45 -1.14 -5.84 -11.91
C TYR A 45 -0.62 -5.50 -10.51
N MET A 46 -0.31 -6.54 -9.76
CA MET A 46 0.17 -6.41 -8.39
C MET A 46 1.45 -7.22 -8.25
N ALA A 47 2.46 -6.67 -7.57
CA ALA A 47 3.67 -7.41 -7.25
C ALA A 47 3.83 -7.49 -5.75
N SER A 48 4.36 -8.60 -5.27
CA SER A 48 4.74 -8.81 -3.87
C SER A 48 6.18 -9.27 -3.82
N VAL A 49 6.95 -8.72 -2.89
CA VAL A 49 8.36 -9.06 -2.69
C VAL A 49 8.64 -9.29 -1.22
N VAL A 50 9.42 -10.32 -0.93
CA VAL A 50 9.93 -10.65 0.40
C VAL A 50 11.10 -9.76 0.71
N VAL A 51 11.04 -9.14 1.88
CA VAL A 51 12.07 -8.26 2.40
C VAL A 51 12.34 -8.68 3.84
N LYS A 52 13.62 -8.87 4.17
CA LYS A 52 14.08 -9.27 5.51
C LYS A 52 14.72 -8.09 6.23
N ASP A 53 15.32 -7.18 5.48
CA ASP A 53 16.05 -6.02 5.99
C ASP A 53 15.45 -4.69 5.55
N LEU A 54 15.67 -3.64 6.35
CA LEU A 54 15.27 -2.26 6.03
C LEU A 54 15.88 -1.78 4.71
N SER A 55 17.11 -2.20 4.40
CA SER A 55 17.77 -1.87 3.13
C SER A 55 17.07 -2.50 1.92
N GLU A 56 16.53 -3.71 2.06
CA GLU A 56 15.75 -4.36 1.00
C GLU A 56 14.40 -3.66 0.80
N ILE A 57 13.76 -3.25 1.89
CA ILE A 57 12.53 -2.46 1.84
C ILE A 57 12.75 -1.17 1.03
N ASP A 58 13.84 -0.45 1.30
CA ASP A 58 14.13 0.81 0.62
C ASP A 58 14.43 0.62 -0.88
N LYS A 59 15.23 -0.41 -1.21
CA LYS A 59 15.49 -0.80 -2.61
C LYS A 59 14.21 -1.15 -3.36
N ALA A 60 13.40 -2.05 -2.79
CA ALA A 60 12.16 -2.50 -3.42
C ALA A 60 11.16 -1.34 -3.58
N LYS A 61 11.06 -0.46 -2.57
CA LYS A 61 10.27 0.78 -2.69
C LYS A 61 10.79 1.67 -3.80
N ASN A 62 12.10 1.86 -3.93
CA ASN A 62 12.66 2.71 -4.98
C ASN A 62 12.34 2.15 -6.37
N VAL A 63 12.52 0.83 -6.56
CA VAL A 63 12.13 0.12 -7.79
C VAL A 63 10.64 0.30 -8.10
N PHE A 64 9.78 0.16 -7.09
CA PHE A 64 8.33 0.32 -7.27
C PHE A 64 7.97 1.75 -7.66
N ASN A 65 8.59 2.76 -7.04
CA ASN A 65 8.39 4.17 -7.40
C ASN A 65 8.85 4.49 -8.83
N GLN A 66 9.97 3.92 -9.29
CA GLN A 66 10.45 4.10 -10.65
C GLN A 66 9.54 3.47 -11.72
N ASN A 67 8.77 2.45 -11.33
CA ASN A 67 7.83 1.75 -12.20
C ASN A 67 6.37 2.24 -12.02
N ALA A 68 6.18 3.47 -11.55
CA ALA A 68 4.88 4.13 -11.39
C ALA A 68 3.88 3.32 -10.52
N VAL A 69 4.34 2.82 -9.37
CA VAL A 69 3.47 2.19 -8.38
C VAL A 69 2.38 3.14 -7.91
N PHE A 70 1.15 2.64 -7.81
CA PHE A 70 0.01 3.42 -7.34
C PHE A 70 -0.04 3.50 -5.81
N LYS A 71 0.07 2.34 -5.15
CA LYS A 71 0.10 2.25 -3.68
C LYS A 71 0.91 1.03 -3.25
N THR A 72 1.71 1.20 -2.21
CA THR A 72 2.52 0.14 -1.61
C THR A 72 2.01 -0.21 -0.23
N TYR A 73 2.02 -1.48 0.12
CA TYR A 73 1.60 -2.02 1.40
C TYR A 73 2.69 -2.89 1.98
N ILE A 74 3.04 -2.67 3.24
CA ILE A 74 3.95 -3.55 3.98
C ILE A 74 3.11 -4.44 4.88
N PHE A 75 3.39 -5.74 4.81
CA PHE A 75 2.83 -6.79 5.65
C PHE A 75 3.97 -7.41 6.46
N GLU A 76 4.01 -7.08 7.74
CA GLU A 76 5.00 -7.62 8.66
C GLU A 76 4.61 -9.06 9.05
N ASN A 77 5.62 -9.91 9.28
CA ASN A 77 5.42 -11.27 9.78
C ASN A 77 4.61 -12.18 8.83
N MET A 78 4.73 -11.94 7.52
CA MET A 78 4.08 -12.71 6.46
C MET A 78 5.14 -13.39 5.56
N SER A 79 4.88 -14.63 5.16
CA SER A 79 5.73 -15.37 4.21
C SER A 79 5.17 -15.31 2.80
N ILE A 80 6.03 -15.48 1.77
CA ILE A 80 5.62 -15.44 0.36
C ILE A 80 4.58 -16.50 0.00
N ASP A 81 4.64 -17.66 0.65
CA ASP A 81 3.67 -18.75 0.50
C ASP A 81 2.26 -18.34 0.95
N GLN A 82 2.17 -17.47 1.97
CA GLN A 82 0.90 -16.95 2.48
C GLN A 82 0.43 -15.70 1.72
N ALA A 83 1.30 -15.12 0.90
CA ALA A 83 1.08 -13.86 0.19
C ALA A 83 0.26 -14.07 -1.09
N ASP A 84 -0.77 -14.91 -1.06
CA ASP A 84 -1.65 -15.20 -2.19
C ASP A 84 -2.42 -13.94 -2.66
N TYR A 85 -2.65 -13.81 -3.96
CA TYR A 85 -3.37 -12.68 -4.54
C TYR A 85 -4.72 -12.42 -3.87
N ALA A 86 -5.51 -13.47 -3.59
CA ALA A 86 -6.83 -13.33 -2.98
C ALA A 86 -6.72 -12.82 -1.54
N HIS A 87 -5.76 -13.32 -0.78
CA HIS A 87 -5.50 -12.83 0.58
C HIS A 87 -5.01 -11.39 0.57
N LEU A 88 -3.97 -11.07 -0.20
CA LEU A 88 -3.43 -9.72 -0.28
C LEU A 88 -4.49 -8.71 -0.75
N LYS A 89 -5.30 -9.06 -1.74
CA LYS A 89 -6.42 -8.23 -2.20
C LYS A 89 -7.45 -8.01 -1.11
N SER A 90 -7.81 -9.06 -0.35
CA SER A 90 -8.71 -8.95 0.79
C SER A 90 -8.15 -8.04 1.89
N TYR A 91 -6.86 -8.20 2.23
CA TYR A 91 -6.17 -7.35 3.20
C TYR A 91 -6.08 -5.89 2.75
N ILE A 92 -5.76 -5.64 1.48
CA ILE A 92 -5.74 -4.30 0.89
C ILE A 92 -7.14 -3.68 0.93
N ASN A 93 -8.17 -4.44 0.57
CA ASN A 93 -9.55 -3.97 0.63
C ASN A 93 -9.98 -3.67 2.08
N ALA A 94 -9.64 -4.56 3.03
CA ALA A 94 -9.91 -4.36 4.44
C ALA A 94 -9.18 -3.13 5.01
N ARG A 95 -7.90 -2.93 4.67
CA ARG A 95 -7.13 -1.72 5.06
C ARG A 95 -7.73 -0.46 4.45
N ASN A 96 -8.00 -0.45 3.14
CA ASN A 96 -8.63 0.70 2.51
C ASN A 96 -9.99 0.98 3.16
N LYS A 97 -10.83 -0.04 3.39
CA LYS A 97 -12.13 0.08 4.07
C LYS A 97 -12.00 0.63 5.50
N ALA A 98 -10.98 0.20 6.25
CA ALA A 98 -10.70 0.73 7.58
C ALA A 98 -10.27 2.21 7.53
N GLU A 99 -9.43 2.60 6.56
CA GLU A 99 -9.03 4.00 6.31
C GLU A 99 -10.25 4.91 6.01
N ILE A 100 -11.31 4.42 5.35
CA ILE A 100 -12.50 5.23 5.03
C ILE A 100 -13.49 5.34 6.20
N HIS A 101 -13.45 4.41 7.16
CA HIS A 101 -14.38 4.39 8.30
C HIS A 101 -13.83 5.06 9.56
N ASP A 102 -12.53 5.33 9.62
CA ASP A 102 -11.90 6.13 10.67
C ASP A 102 -12.14 7.63 10.41
N SER A 103 -13.39 8.07 10.54
CA SER A 103 -13.80 9.44 10.89
C SER A 103 -15.33 9.59 10.80
N PRO A 104 -16.02 9.77 11.92
CA PRO A 104 -16.80 10.97 12.08
C PRO A 104 -15.91 11.99 12.80
N ASP A 105 -15.61 13.07 12.09
CA ASP A 105 -15.16 14.35 12.65
C ASP A 105 -16.14 14.73 13.78
N VAL A 106 -15.80 14.36 15.02
CA VAL A 106 -16.55 14.84 16.19
C VAL A 106 -16.09 16.28 16.39
N LYS A 107 -16.67 17.20 15.62
CA LYS A 107 -16.68 18.62 15.93
C LYS A 107 -17.46 18.80 17.22
N ILE A 108 -16.78 18.61 18.35
CA ILE A 108 -17.22 19.14 19.63
C ILE A 108 -17.12 20.65 19.46
N LYS A 109 -18.21 21.28 19.02
CA LYS A 109 -18.37 22.73 19.13
C LYS A 109 -18.28 23.06 20.61
N THR A 110 -17.11 23.50 21.06
CA THR A 110 -17.03 24.30 22.28
C THR A 110 -17.85 25.55 21.98
N SER A 111 -18.99 25.67 22.65
CA SER A 111 -19.84 26.86 22.60
C SER A 111 -19.06 27.99 23.28
N ASN A 112 -18.43 28.86 22.49
CA ASN A 112 -17.96 30.15 22.98
C ASN A 112 -18.91 31.25 22.48
N THR A 113 -19.28 32.14 23.41
CA THR A 113 -19.77 33.51 23.21
C THR A 113 -21.28 33.79 23.24
N GLY A 114 -21.67 34.59 24.24
CA GLY A 114 -22.90 35.40 24.37
C GLY A 114 -23.24 35.56 25.87
N MET A 115 -23.24 36.73 26.54
CA MET A 115 -23.41 38.11 26.12
C MET A 115 -22.68 39.06 27.10
N ASP A 116 -22.07 40.10 26.54
CA ASP A 116 -21.78 41.37 27.17
C ASP A 116 -23.11 42.10 27.46
N SER A 117 -23.31 42.58 28.69
CA SER A 117 -24.29 43.63 29.01
C SER A 117 -23.97 44.23 30.37
N GLU A 118 -23.07 45.19 30.31
CA GLU A 118 -22.89 46.28 31.26
C GLU A 118 -24.22 46.99 31.56
N VAL A 119 -24.60 47.11 32.84
CA VAL A 119 -25.56 48.10 33.33
C VAL A 119 -24.94 48.86 34.50
N LYS A 120 -24.66 50.15 34.27
CA LYS A 120 -24.33 51.12 35.31
C LYS A 120 -25.59 51.46 36.12
N PHE A 121 -25.50 51.35 37.44
CA PHE A 121 -26.30 52.13 38.40
C PHE A 121 -25.41 52.54 39.56
#